data_AF-A0A9D7XDN6-F1
#
_entry.id   AF-A0A9D7XDN6-F1
#
_cell.length_a   1.000
_cell.length_b   1.000
_cell.length_c   1.000
_cell.angle_alpha   90.00
_cell.angle_beta   90.00
_cell.angle_gamma   90.00
#
_symmetry.space_group_name_H-M   'P 1'
#
loop_
_entity.id
_entity.type
_entity.pdbx_description
1 polymer ?
#
loop_
_entity_poly.entity_id
_entity_poly.type
_entity_poly.pdbx_seq_one_letter_code
_entity_poly.pdbx_strand_id
1 'polypeptide(L)'
;MERKLNKMETCQNFWTYKDLKEKIEIRVLLFNKKFNYDLSHFPNFAIGVTSDLDTIGIIDNVFQGTIIKNDYISVLPTQTTVFEKIMSTPVFSVNKGLRALNLFCSVKTVYYGQIVKK
;
A
#
# COMPACT_ATOMS: atom_id res chain seq x y z
N MET A 1 -12.35 -6.94 -18.02
CA MET A 1 -11.36 -7.02 -16.92
C MET A 1 -10.17 -6.10 -17.21
N GLU A 2 -9.62 -6.13 -18.43
CA GLU A 2 -8.54 -5.25 -18.93
C GLU A 2 -8.74 -3.76 -18.67
N ARG A 3 -9.93 -3.18 -18.96
CA ARG A 3 -10.17 -1.74 -18.73
C ARG A 3 -9.98 -1.29 -17.27
N LYS A 4 -10.20 -2.17 -16.29
CA LYS A 4 -10.02 -1.85 -14.86
C LYS A 4 -8.55 -1.94 -14.45
N LEU A 5 -7.83 -2.93 -14.98
CA LEU A 5 -6.37 -3.07 -14.83
C LEU A 5 -5.65 -1.83 -15.35
N ASN A 6 -5.87 -1.47 -16.61
CA ASN A 6 -5.21 -0.31 -17.23
C ASN A 6 -5.46 0.98 -16.46
N LYS A 7 -6.66 1.17 -15.91
CA LYS A 7 -6.99 2.36 -15.12
C LYS A 7 -6.25 2.39 -13.78
N MET A 8 -6.05 1.24 -13.14
CA MET A 8 -5.31 1.15 -11.88
C MET A 8 -3.80 1.37 -12.08
N GLU A 9 -3.24 0.78 -13.12
CA GLU A 9 -1.85 1.03 -13.55
C GLU A 9 -1.63 2.50 -13.87
N THR A 10 -2.58 3.12 -14.61
CA THR A 10 -2.53 4.55 -14.89
C THR A 10 -2.50 5.37 -13.60
N CYS A 11 -3.32 5.04 -12.60
CA CYS A 11 -3.33 5.74 -11.33
C CYS A 11 -2.01 5.59 -10.55
N GLN A 12 -1.39 4.42 -10.59
CA GLN A 12 -0.09 4.18 -9.95
C GLN A 12 1.05 4.96 -10.60
N ASN A 13 0.99 5.23 -11.90
CA ASN A 13 1.99 6.07 -12.58
C ASN A 13 2.05 7.50 -12.01
N PHE A 14 1.00 7.95 -11.30
CA PHE A 14 0.98 9.25 -10.63
C PHE A 14 1.39 9.19 -9.15
N TRP A 15 1.70 8.00 -8.62
CA TRP A 15 2.12 7.87 -7.23
C TRP A 15 3.55 8.33 -7.05
N THR A 16 3.77 9.07 -5.97
CA THR A 16 5.13 9.41 -5.51
C THR A 16 5.55 8.46 -4.40
N TYR A 17 6.64 7.72 -4.62
CA TYR A 17 7.18 6.78 -3.63
C TYR A 17 8.21 7.49 -2.74
N LYS A 18 8.10 7.32 -1.42
CA LYS A 18 8.99 7.97 -0.44
C LYS A 18 9.31 7.03 0.72
N ASP A 19 10.48 7.22 1.32
CA ASP A 19 10.74 6.64 2.64
C ASP A 19 9.95 7.39 3.70
N LEU A 20 9.32 6.64 4.60
CA LEU A 20 8.69 7.24 5.77
C LEU A 20 9.78 7.75 6.72
N LYS A 21 9.69 9.02 7.11
CA LYS A 21 10.69 9.67 7.97
C LYS A 21 10.32 9.63 9.45
N GLU A 22 9.02 9.67 9.74
CA GLU A 22 8.47 9.74 11.11
C GLU A 22 7.31 8.76 11.25
N LYS A 23 7.01 8.36 12.47
CA LYS A 23 5.84 7.51 12.74
C LYS A 23 4.57 8.22 12.26
N ILE A 24 3.71 7.48 11.57
CA ILE A 24 2.37 7.95 11.23
C ILE A 24 1.32 6.94 11.70
N GLU A 25 0.09 7.43 11.89
CA GLU A 25 -1.07 6.61 12.18
C GLU A 25 -2.08 6.78 11.06
N ILE A 26 -2.65 5.66 10.61
CA ILE A 26 -3.67 5.68 9.56
C ILE A 26 -4.85 4.79 9.91
N ARG A 27 -6.04 5.21 9.46
CA ARG A 27 -7.21 4.36 9.38
C ARG A 27 -7.22 3.63 8.04
N VAL A 28 -7.21 2.31 8.07
CA VAL A 28 -7.06 1.48 6.87
C VAL A 28 -8.36 1.43 6.08
N LEU A 29 -8.28 1.73 4.79
CA LEU A 29 -9.38 1.60 3.83
C LEU A 29 -9.28 0.32 3.01
N LEU A 30 -8.05 -0.11 2.72
CA LEU A 30 -7.74 -1.29 1.94
C LEU A 30 -6.46 -1.92 2.46
N PHE A 31 -6.44 -3.25 2.54
CA PHE A 31 -5.23 -4.03 2.77
C PHE A 31 -5.14 -5.18 1.78
N ASN A 32 -3.96 -5.34 1.18
CA ASN A 32 -3.55 -6.50 0.40
C ASN A 32 -2.38 -7.13 1.14
N LYS A 33 -2.57 -8.35 1.63
CA LYS A 33 -1.51 -9.09 2.31
C LYS A 33 -0.42 -9.48 1.30
N LYS A 34 0.84 -9.47 1.75
CA LYS A 34 1.97 -9.96 0.98
C LYS A 34 1.76 -11.40 0.54
N PHE A 35 2.25 -11.73 -0.65
CA PHE A 35 2.23 -13.09 -1.16
C PHE A 35 3.36 -13.28 -2.19
N ASN A 36 3.70 -14.54 -2.43
CA ASN A 36 4.66 -14.91 -3.47
C ASN A 36 3.89 -15.58 -4.61
N TYR A 37 4.26 -15.28 -5.84
CA TYR A 37 3.78 -16.00 -7.01
C TYR A 37 4.95 -16.18 -7.98
N ASP A 38 5.30 -17.44 -8.22
CA ASP A 38 6.49 -17.81 -8.99
C ASP A 38 7.76 -17.11 -8.44
N LEU A 39 8.54 -16.43 -9.28
CA LEU A 39 9.73 -15.67 -8.89
C LEU A 39 9.41 -14.25 -8.37
N SER A 40 8.14 -13.86 -8.26
CA SER A 40 7.72 -12.52 -7.86
C SER A 40 7.34 -12.46 -6.38
N HIS A 41 7.90 -11.48 -5.66
CA HIS A 41 7.52 -11.14 -4.29
C HIS A 41 6.63 -9.91 -4.28
N PHE A 42 5.44 -10.02 -3.70
CA PHE A 42 4.53 -8.90 -3.59
C PHE A 42 4.39 -8.45 -2.13
N PRO A 43 4.68 -7.17 -1.83
CA PRO A 43 4.68 -6.66 -0.46
C PRO A 43 3.27 -6.58 0.11
N ASN A 44 3.16 -6.35 1.42
CA ASN A 44 1.92 -5.87 1.98
C ASN A 44 1.67 -4.47 1.43
N PHE A 45 0.44 -4.22 1.00
CA PHE A 45 0.02 -2.90 0.54
C PHE A 45 -1.23 -2.47 1.28
N ALA A 46 -1.12 -1.37 2.03
CA ALA A 46 -2.25 -0.72 2.68
C ALA A 46 -2.57 0.61 2.00
N ILE A 47 -3.85 0.94 1.88
CA ILE A 47 -4.30 2.32 1.64
C ILE A 47 -5.03 2.76 2.89
N GLY A 48 -4.69 3.91 3.41
CA GLY A 48 -5.37 4.49 4.58
C GLY A 48 -5.44 6.00 4.53
N VAL A 49 -6.13 6.54 5.52
CA VAL A 49 -6.31 7.99 5.71
C VAL A 49 -5.60 8.43 6.98
N THR A 50 -4.82 9.50 6.90
CA THR A 50 -4.15 10.14 8.05
C THR A 50 -5.13 10.97 8.88
N SER A 51 -4.67 11.55 9.99
CA SER A 51 -5.42 12.54 10.77
C SER A 51 -5.82 13.76 9.94
N ASP A 52 -4.98 14.14 8.97
CA ASP A 52 -5.16 15.32 8.13
C ASP A 52 -6.03 15.05 6.90
N LEU A 53 -6.70 13.89 6.88
CA LEU A 53 -7.57 13.42 5.80
C LEU A 53 -6.84 13.12 4.47
N ASP A 54 -5.51 13.00 4.49
CA ASP A 54 -4.74 12.58 3.32
C ASP A 54 -4.88 11.07 3.10
N THR A 55 -5.13 10.69 1.85
CA THR A 55 -5.12 9.28 1.44
C THR A 55 -3.73 8.88 0.95
N ILE A 56 -3.13 7.92 1.64
CA ILE A 56 -1.76 7.46 1.38
C ILE A 56 -1.71 5.94 1.19
N GLY A 57 -0.70 5.48 0.46
CA GLY A 57 -0.35 4.07 0.36
C GLY A 57 0.83 3.73 1.28
N ILE A 58 0.88 2.49 1.77
CA ILE A 58 1.97 1.96 2.59
C ILE A 58 2.43 0.63 1.99
N ILE A 59 3.74 0.50 1.76
CA ILE A 59 4.41 -0.73 1.36
C ILE A 59 5.19 -1.25 2.56
N ASP A 60 4.97 -2.52 2.91
CA ASP A 60 5.63 -3.22 4.01
C ASP A 60 5.97 -4.67 3.63
N ASN A 61 7.25 -5.03 3.72
CA ASN A 61 7.74 -6.39 3.44
C ASN A 61 7.80 -7.33 4.66
N VAL A 62 7.79 -6.78 5.88
CA VAL A 62 8.04 -7.50 7.12
C VAL A 62 6.75 -7.97 7.81
N PHE A 63 5.67 -7.20 7.80
CA PHE A 63 4.46 -7.52 8.56
C PHE A 63 3.86 -8.89 8.18
N GLN A 64 3.46 -9.67 9.20
CA GLN A 64 2.97 -11.06 9.08
C GLN A 64 1.48 -11.21 9.44
N GLY A 65 0.86 -10.17 10.02
CA GLY A 65 -0.49 -10.23 10.56
C GLY A 65 -1.61 -10.03 9.52
N THR A 66 -2.81 -9.79 10.05
CA THR A 66 -4.00 -9.46 9.26
C THR A 66 -4.50 -8.07 9.66
N ILE A 67 -4.84 -7.28 8.65
CA ILE A 67 -5.45 -5.96 8.81
C ILE A 67 -6.79 -5.99 8.11
N ILE A 68 -7.82 -5.52 8.81
CA ILE A 68 -9.17 -5.39 8.28
C ILE A 68 -9.47 -3.91 8.02
N LYS A 69 -10.49 -3.67 7.20
CA LYS A 69 -10.94 -2.32 6.90
C LYS A 69 -11.39 -1.62 8.18
N ASN A 70 -11.04 -0.34 8.30
CA ASN A 70 -11.24 0.55 9.44
C ASN A 70 -10.35 0.29 10.66
N ASP A 71 -9.40 -0.66 10.59
CA ASP A 71 -8.36 -0.75 11.61
C ASP A 71 -7.54 0.54 11.66
N TYR A 72 -7.14 0.93 12.86
CA TYR A 72 -6.11 1.94 13.07
C TYR A 72 -4.77 1.24 13.25
N ILE A 73 -3.79 1.58 12.42
CA ILE A 73 -2.44 1.03 12.47
C ILE A 73 -1.42 2.14 12.61
N SER A 74 -0.30 1.81 13.25
CA SER A 74 0.90 2.64 13.21
C SER A 74 1.81 2.18 12.09
N VAL A 75 2.47 3.11 11.43
CA VAL A 75 3.55 2.82 10.49
C VAL A 75 4.80 3.52 10.98
N LEU A 76 5.87 2.75 11.15
CA LEU A 76 7.18 3.22 11.58
C LEU A 76 8.11 3.36 10.37
N PRO A 77 9.06 4.32 10.42
CA PRO A 77 10.19 4.32 9.50
C PRO A 77 10.91 2.97 9.51
N THR A 78 11.30 2.51 8.33
CA THR A 78 12.11 1.29 8.19
C THR A 78 13.24 1.54 7.22
N GLN A 79 14.35 0.82 7.39
CA GLN A 79 15.39 0.79 6.38
C GLN A 79 14.97 -0.21 5.29
N THR A 80 14.67 0.31 4.10
CA THR A 80 14.44 -0.51 2.91
C THR A 80 15.55 -0.21 1.91
N THR A 81 16.24 -1.26 1.47
CA THR A 81 17.31 -1.16 0.49
C THR A 81 16.76 -0.75 -0.88
N VAL A 82 17.64 -0.21 -1.74
CA VAL A 82 17.26 0.14 -3.12
C VAL A 82 16.75 -1.09 -3.88
N PHE A 83 17.38 -2.25 -3.69
CA PHE A 83 16.97 -3.49 -4.31
C PHE A 83 15.56 -3.92 -3.89
N GLU A 84 15.26 -3.89 -2.58
CA GLU A 84 13.93 -4.21 -2.08
C GLU A 84 12.87 -3.25 -2.64
N LYS A 85 13.16 -1.96 -2.78
CA LYS A 85 12.24 -0.97 -3.37
C LYS A 85 11.93 -1.28 -4.84
N ILE A 86 12.94 -1.64 -5.63
CA ILE A 86 12.77 -2.01 -7.05
C ILE A 86 11.90 -3.26 -7.18
N MET A 87 12.08 -4.23 -6.28
CA MET A 87 11.30 -5.48 -6.29
C MET A 87 9.90 -5.34 -5.68
N SER A 88 9.65 -4.28 -4.89
CA SER A 88 8.38 -4.08 -4.15
C SER A 88 7.35 -3.34 -4.99
N THR A 89 6.78 -4.01 -6.00
CA THR A 89 5.61 -3.47 -6.71
C THR A 89 4.33 -3.97 -6.05
N PRO A 90 3.47 -3.10 -5.51
CA PRO A 90 2.22 -3.53 -4.88
C PRO A 90 1.24 -4.10 -5.92
N VAL A 91 0.61 -5.23 -5.60
CA VAL A 91 -0.36 -5.86 -6.53
C VAL A 91 -1.73 -5.24 -6.41
N PHE A 92 -2.32 -5.03 -7.57
CA PHE A 92 -3.72 -4.69 -7.75
C PHE A 92 -4.63 -5.90 -7.56
N SER A 93 -5.54 -5.82 -6.58
CA SER A 93 -6.67 -6.75 -6.56
C SER A 93 -7.76 -6.27 -7.51
N VAL A 94 -7.66 -6.67 -8.77
CA VAL A 94 -8.60 -6.33 -9.87
C VAL A 94 -10.04 -6.76 -9.61
N ASN A 95 -10.24 -7.74 -8.73
CA ASN A 95 -11.54 -8.25 -8.33
C ASN A 95 -12.26 -7.38 -7.28
N LYS A 96 -11.62 -6.37 -6.67
CA LYS A 96 -12.20 -5.60 -5.55
C LYS A 96 -13.24 -4.53 -5.96
N GLY A 97 -13.76 -4.57 -7.19
CA GLY A 97 -14.84 -3.71 -7.65
C GLY A 97 -14.45 -2.23 -7.82
N LEU A 98 -15.42 -1.39 -8.22
CA LEU A 98 -15.18 0.02 -8.59
C LEU A 98 -14.68 0.88 -7.41
N ARG A 99 -15.10 0.56 -6.18
CA ARG A 99 -14.72 1.31 -4.97
C ARG A 99 -13.23 1.17 -4.65
N ALA A 100 -12.66 -0.02 -4.79
CA ALA A 100 -11.23 -0.21 -4.60
C ALA A 100 -10.44 0.57 -5.67
N LEU A 101 -10.89 0.53 -6.92
CA LEU A 101 -10.28 1.27 -8.02
C LEU A 101 -10.19 2.79 -7.75
N ASN A 102 -11.26 3.38 -7.22
CA ASN A 102 -11.24 4.80 -6.84
C ASN A 102 -10.25 5.10 -5.70
N LEU A 103 -10.04 4.15 -4.76
CA LEU A 103 -9.05 4.32 -3.70
C LEU A 103 -7.63 4.39 -4.25
N PHE A 104 -7.28 3.51 -5.20
CA PHE A 104 -5.95 3.55 -5.83
C PHE A 104 -5.66 4.90 -6.51
N CYS A 105 -6.67 5.50 -7.15
CA CYS A 105 -6.54 6.81 -7.80
C CYS A 105 -6.57 8.00 -6.82
N SER A 106 -7.01 7.79 -5.58
CA SER A 106 -6.96 8.83 -4.54
C SER A 106 -5.61 8.92 -3.82
N VAL A 107 -4.76 7.90 -3.96
CA VAL A 107 -3.41 7.89 -3.39
C VAL A 107 -2.51 8.83 -4.20
N LYS A 108 -1.87 9.78 -3.51
CA LYS A 108 -0.82 10.63 -4.09
C LYS A 108 0.58 10.17 -3.71
N THR A 109 0.76 9.79 -2.45
CA THR A 109 2.06 9.37 -1.91
C THR A 109 1.97 7.94 -1.38
N VAL A 110 2.98 7.15 -1.71
CA VAL A 110 3.19 5.80 -1.18
C VAL A 110 4.45 5.79 -0.34
N TYR A 111 4.35 5.34 0.90
CA TYR A 111 5.48 5.27 1.81
C TYR A 111 5.99 3.83 1.97
N TYR A 112 7.32 3.68 1.98
CA TYR A 112 7.96 2.48 2.51
C TYR A 112 8.03 2.61 4.03
N GLY A 113 7.49 1.62 4.75
CA GLY A 113 7.38 1.65 6.20
C GLY A 113 7.10 0.28 6.80
N GLN A 114 7.23 0.17 8.11
CA GLN A 114 6.86 -1.02 8.87
C GLN A 114 5.54 -0.80 9.60
N ILE A 115 4.55 -1.60 9.25
CA ILE A 115 3.25 -1.67 9.90
C ILE A 115 3.41 -2.32 11.26
N VAL A 116 2.86 -1.65 12.27
CA VAL A 116 2.71 -2.14 13.63
C VAL A 116 1.23 -2.07 14.00
N LYS A 117 0.67 -3.24 14.28
CA LYS A 117 -0.70 -3.39 14.77
C LYS A 117 -0.65 -3.96 16.17
N LYS A 118 -1.26 -3.25 17.12
CA LYS A 118 -1.44 -3.74 18.50
C LYS A 118 -2.53 -4.80 18.56
#